data_AF-A0A4Y9QUV2-F1
#
_entry.id   AF-A0A4Y9QUV2-F1
#
_cell.length_a   1.000
_cell.length_b   1.000
_cell.length_c   1.000
_cell.angle_alpha   90.00
_cell.angle_beta   90.00
_cell.angle_gamma   90.00
#
_symmetry.space_group_name_H-M   'P 1'
#
loop_
_entity.id
_entity.type
_entity.pdbx_description
1 polymer ?
#
loop_
_entity_poly.entity_id
_entity_poly.type
_entity_poly.pdbx_seq_one_letter_code
_entity_poly.pdbx_strand_id
1 'polypeptide(L)'
;MNKNNILRLAALTLSATALAGCASFSADGGFDEVGTLTRERTGQDVRFDKAGRSADADAIVQSVLAKPLTPDSAVRLALVNNRGLQSRFAELGVSEADLVQAGRLRNPGVS
;
A
#
# COMPACT_ATOMS: atom_id res chain seq x y z
N MET A 1 27.24 35.49 -8.62
CA MET A 1 26.71 34.45 -7.71
C MET A 1 27.81 34.13 -6.69
N ASN A 2 27.62 34.47 -5.41
CA ASN A 2 28.66 34.34 -4.38
C ASN A 2 28.94 32.85 -4.09
N LYS A 3 30.22 32.42 -4.15
CA LYS A 3 30.64 31.02 -3.88
C LYS A 3 30.09 30.49 -2.56
N ASN A 4 29.92 31.35 -1.56
CA ASN A 4 29.41 30.99 -0.25
C ASN A 4 27.92 30.61 -0.27
N ASN A 5 27.12 31.23 -1.14
CA ASN A 5 25.70 30.89 -1.29
C ASN A 5 25.53 29.55 -2.03
N ILE A 6 26.41 29.25 -2.99
CA ILE A 6 26.41 27.97 -3.72
C ILE A 6 26.78 26.82 -2.77
N LEU A 7 27.77 27.03 -1.90
CA LEU A 7 28.17 26.02 -0.90
C LEU A 7 27.05 25.74 0.11
N ARG A 8 26.33 26.77 0.54
CA ARG A 8 25.18 26.63 1.45
C ARG A 8 24.01 25.88 0.81
N LEU A 9 23.68 26.20 -0.44
CA LEU A 9 22.63 25.52 -1.21
C LEU A 9 22.97 24.03 -1.40
N ALA A 10 24.23 23.71 -1.73
CA ALA A 10 24.69 22.33 -1.88
C ALA A 10 24.65 21.53 -0.56
N ALA A 11 25.00 22.16 0.56
CA ALA A 11 24.91 21.53 1.87
C ALA A 11 23.45 21.27 2.30
N LEU A 12 22.53 22.18 1.96
CA LEU A 12 21.10 22.04 2.23
C LEU A 12 20.46 20.91 1.43
N THR A 13 20.77 20.82 0.13
CA THR A 13 20.27 19.73 -0.71
C THR A 13 20.83 18.38 -0.27
N LEU A 14 22.13 18.29 0.04
CA LEU A 14 22.74 17.06 0.53
C LEU A 14 22.14 16.59 1.86
N SER A 15 21.88 17.51 2.79
CA SER A 15 21.23 17.20 4.07
C SER A 15 19.78 16.74 3.86
N ALA A 16 19.03 17.39 2.97
CA ALA A 16 17.66 16.99 2.66
C ALA A 16 17.58 15.57 2.06
N THR A 17 18.51 15.22 1.16
CA THR A 17 18.57 13.86 0.59
C THR A 17 19.00 12.82 1.63
N ALA A 18 19.91 13.16 2.55
CA ALA A 18 20.32 12.25 3.63
C ALA A 18 19.18 11.92 4.60
N LEU A 19 18.30 12.89 4.90
CA LEU A 19 17.15 12.66 5.78
C LEU A 19 15.99 11.91 5.10
N ALA A 20 15.90 11.94 3.77
CA ALA A 20 14.87 11.21 3.01
C ALA A 20 15.01 9.67 3.10
N GLY A 21 16.20 9.15 3.43
CA GLY A 21 16.43 7.71 3.58
C GLY A 21 15.71 7.05 4.76
N CYS A 22 15.24 7.84 5.75
CA CYS A 22 14.53 7.31 6.92
C CYS A 22 13.03 7.01 6.65
N ALA A 23 12.50 7.38 5.49
CA ALA A 23 11.09 7.18 5.10
C ALA A 23 10.90 6.06 4.06
N SER A 24 11.85 5.14 3.94
CA SER A 24 11.86 4.12 2.86
C SER A 24 10.86 2.95 3.05
N PHE A 25 9.82 3.11 3.87
CA PHE A 25 8.75 2.13 4.01
C PHE A 25 7.50 2.61 3.29
N SER A 26 6.82 1.70 2.59
CA SER A 26 5.59 2.05 1.86
C SER A 26 4.47 2.39 2.83
N ALA A 27 3.81 3.52 2.65
CA ALA A 27 2.73 3.99 3.54
C ALA A 27 1.53 3.02 3.55
N ASP A 28 1.32 2.31 2.47
CA ASP A 28 0.22 1.35 2.26
C ASP A 28 0.65 -0.12 2.48
N GLY A 29 1.94 -0.39 2.69
CA GLY A 29 2.48 -1.76 2.79
C GLY A 29 2.53 -2.53 1.46
N GLY A 30 2.60 -1.84 0.31
CA GLY A 30 2.75 -2.46 -1.01
C GLY A 30 1.42 -2.89 -1.67
N PHE A 31 0.29 -2.42 -1.16
CA PHE A 31 -1.03 -2.76 -1.70
C PHE A 31 -1.34 -2.09 -3.05
N ASP A 32 -0.72 -0.96 -3.37
CA ASP A 32 -0.80 -0.32 -4.69
C ASP A 32 -0.19 -1.21 -5.79
N GLU A 33 0.89 -1.93 -5.46
CA GLU A 33 1.50 -2.91 -6.37
C GLU A 33 0.55 -4.09 -6.64
N VAL A 34 -0.14 -4.58 -5.60
CA VAL A 34 -1.16 -5.62 -5.73
C VAL A 34 -2.31 -5.17 -6.64
N GLY A 35 -2.78 -3.92 -6.50
CA GLY A 35 -3.78 -3.33 -7.38
C GLY A 35 -3.31 -3.26 -8.83
N THR A 36 -2.08 -2.81 -9.05
CA THR A 36 -1.44 -2.75 -10.38
C THR A 36 -1.36 -4.13 -11.03
N LEU A 37 -0.83 -5.13 -10.32
CA LEU A 37 -0.71 -6.50 -10.79
C LEU A 37 -2.08 -7.13 -11.08
N THR A 38 -3.09 -6.82 -10.27
CA THR A 38 -4.46 -7.31 -10.50
C THR A 38 -5.01 -6.74 -11.80
N ARG A 39 -4.83 -5.44 -12.04
CA ARG A 39 -5.26 -4.78 -13.28
C ARG A 39 -4.55 -5.36 -14.50
N GLU A 40 -3.24 -5.55 -14.42
CA GLU A 40 -2.45 -6.14 -15.53
C GLU A 40 -2.89 -7.57 -15.86
N ARG A 41 -3.21 -8.37 -14.84
CA ARG A 41 -3.52 -9.81 -15.01
C ARG A 41 -5.00 -10.11 -15.29
N THR A 42 -5.91 -9.27 -14.80
CA THR A 42 -7.35 -9.55 -14.84
C THR A 42 -8.14 -8.48 -15.59
N GLY A 43 -7.53 -7.34 -15.92
CA GLY A 43 -8.22 -6.17 -16.46
C GLY A 43 -9.11 -5.45 -15.45
N GLN A 44 -9.23 -5.94 -14.21
CA GLN A 44 -10.07 -5.35 -13.19
C GLN A 44 -9.30 -4.29 -12.40
N ASP A 45 -9.89 -3.09 -12.34
CA ASP A 45 -9.44 -2.01 -11.47
C ASP A 45 -10.17 -2.12 -10.13
N VAL A 46 -9.50 -2.73 -9.15
CA VAL A 46 -10.02 -2.96 -7.80
C VAL A 46 -9.03 -2.39 -6.80
N ARG A 47 -9.53 -1.52 -5.92
CA ARG A 47 -8.74 -1.00 -4.80
C ARG A 47 -8.78 -1.99 -3.64
N PHE A 48 -7.60 -2.31 -3.13
CA PHE A 48 -7.42 -3.14 -1.94
C PHE A 48 -6.92 -2.25 -0.81
N ASP A 49 -7.49 -2.44 0.38
CA ASP A 49 -7.08 -1.70 1.57
C ASP A 49 -6.25 -2.59 2.48
N LYS A 50 -5.31 -2.01 3.23
CA LYS A 50 -4.46 -2.75 4.19
C LYS A 50 -5.27 -3.49 5.26
N ALA A 51 -6.47 -2.99 5.59
CA ALA A 51 -7.42 -3.64 6.49
C ALA A 51 -8.16 -4.84 5.83
N GLY A 52 -7.86 -5.17 4.58
CA GLY A 52 -8.49 -6.21 3.79
C GLY A 52 -9.63 -5.66 2.94
N ARG A 53 -10.88 -5.84 3.40
CA ARG A 53 -12.06 -5.38 2.66
C ARG A 53 -12.05 -3.85 2.58
N SER A 54 -12.22 -3.32 1.37
CA SER A 54 -12.29 -1.87 1.22
C SER A 54 -13.53 -1.28 1.87
N ALA A 55 -13.44 -0.05 2.38
CA ALA A 55 -14.58 0.66 2.95
C ALA A 55 -15.75 0.78 1.95
N ASP A 56 -15.45 0.84 0.65
CA ASP A 56 -16.44 0.97 -0.42
C ASP A 56 -16.96 -0.39 -0.93
N ALA A 57 -16.46 -1.51 -0.39
CA ALA A 57 -16.75 -2.83 -0.91
C ALA A 57 -18.25 -3.16 -0.89
N ASP A 58 -18.98 -2.75 0.16
CA ASP A 58 -20.42 -3.01 0.28
C ASP A 58 -21.22 -2.19 -0.74
N ALA A 59 -20.83 -0.94 -0.99
CA ALA A 59 -21.42 -0.12 -2.04
C ALA A 59 -21.17 -0.71 -3.44
N ILE A 60 -19.96 -1.23 -3.68
CA ILE A 60 -19.62 -1.93 -4.93
C ILE A 60 -20.49 -3.18 -5.09
N VAL A 61 -20.62 -4.00 -4.05
CA VAL A 61 -21.47 -5.20 -4.08
C VAL A 61 -22.92 -4.84 -4.43
N GLN A 62 -23.50 -3.85 -3.75
CA GLN A 62 -24.88 -3.44 -4.01
C GLN A 62 -25.05 -2.90 -5.44
N SER A 63 -24.13 -2.07 -5.91
CA SER A 63 -24.20 -1.49 -7.27
C SER A 63 -24.06 -2.54 -8.38
N VAL A 64 -23.24 -3.57 -8.19
CA VAL A 64 -23.08 -4.67 -9.14
C VAL A 64 -24.32 -5.56 -9.16
N LEU A 65 -24.87 -5.89 -7.99
CA LEU A 65 -26.07 -6.74 -7.87
C LEU A 65 -27.37 -6.04 -8.28
N ALA A 66 -27.36 -4.71 -8.40
CA ALA A 66 -28.52 -3.94 -8.90
C ALA A 66 -28.75 -4.11 -10.43
N LYS A 67 -27.85 -4.78 -11.14
CA LYS A 67 -27.92 -5.01 -12.60
C LYS A 67 -27.69 -6.51 -12.90
N PRO A 68 -28.12 -7.01 -14.07
CA PRO A 68 -27.74 -8.35 -14.51
C PRO A 68 -26.22 -8.54 -14.50
N LEU A 69 -25.76 -9.66 -13.96
CA LEU A 69 -24.34 -9.99 -13.85
C LEU A 69 -23.74 -10.25 -15.24
N THR A 70 -22.63 -9.56 -15.52
CA THR A 70 -21.75 -9.86 -16.66
C THR A 70 -20.55 -10.65 -16.14
N PRO A 71 -19.80 -11.34 -17.01
CA PRO A 71 -18.57 -12.02 -16.61
C PRO A 71 -17.61 -11.08 -15.86
N ASP A 72 -17.41 -9.86 -16.36
CA ASP A 72 -16.53 -8.88 -15.74
C ASP A 72 -17.05 -8.40 -14.38
N SER A 73 -18.34 -8.12 -14.26
CA SER A 73 -18.91 -7.67 -12.99
C SER A 73 -18.93 -8.77 -11.94
N ALA A 74 -19.05 -10.04 -12.36
CA ALA A 74 -18.90 -11.20 -11.49
C ALA A 74 -17.47 -11.35 -10.96
N VAL A 75 -16.45 -11.18 -11.82
CA VAL A 75 -15.03 -11.21 -11.38
C VAL A 75 -14.75 -10.07 -10.42
N ARG A 76 -15.20 -8.85 -10.73
CA ARG A 76 -15.05 -7.70 -9.82
C ARG A 76 -15.68 -7.96 -8.47
N LEU A 77 -16.90 -8.49 -8.44
CA LEU A 77 -17.60 -8.85 -7.21
C LEU A 77 -16.83 -9.90 -6.42
N ALA A 78 -16.30 -10.93 -7.10
CA ALA A 78 -15.50 -11.97 -6.48
C ALA A 78 -14.22 -11.38 -5.84
N LEU A 79 -13.48 -10.53 -6.55
CA LEU A 79 -12.26 -9.90 -6.03
C LEU A 79 -12.54 -9.04 -4.78
N VAL A 80 -13.62 -8.29 -4.77
CA VAL A 80 -13.99 -7.42 -3.64
C VAL A 80 -14.51 -8.22 -2.43
N ASN A 81 -15.21 -9.34 -2.67
CA ASN A 81 -15.95 -10.08 -1.64
C ASN A 81 -15.34 -11.42 -1.22
N ASN A 82 -14.18 -11.80 -1.75
CA ASN A 82 -13.55 -13.08 -1.43
C ASN A 82 -12.84 -13.05 -0.07
N ARG A 83 -13.36 -13.81 0.90
CA ARG A 83 -12.79 -13.94 2.26
C ARG A 83 -11.42 -14.64 2.29
N GLY A 84 -11.20 -15.59 1.40
CA GLY A 84 -9.90 -16.27 1.27
C GLY A 84 -8.82 -15.28 0.79
N LEU A 85 -9.14 -14.45 -0.19
CA LEU A 85 -8.26 -13.38 -0.66
C LEU A 85 -7.97 -12.37 0.45
N GLN A 86 -9.00 -11.92 1.18
CA GLN A 86 -8.84 -11.02 2.33
C GLN A 86 -7.93 -11.62 3.42
N SER A 87 -8.02 -12.92 3.68
CA SER A 87 -7.11 -13.61 4.61
C SER A 87 -5.65 -13.54 4.16
N ARG A 88 -5.38 -13.76 2.87
CA ARG A 88 -4.02 -13.67 2.33
C ARG A 88 -3.47 -12.24 2.38
N PHE A 89 -4.32 -11.24 2.19
CA PHE A 89 -3.92 -9.84 2.38
C PHE A 89 -3.63 -9.50 3.85
N ALA A 90 -4.37 -10.08 4.79
CA ALA A 90 -4.04 -9.93 6.21
C ALA A 90 -2.67 -10.56 6.55
N GLU A 91 -2.37 -11.75 6.00
CA GLU A 91 -1.05 -12.40 6.14
C GLU A 91 0.09 -11.55 5.55
N LEU A 92 -0.15 -10.88 4.42
CA LEU A 92 0.80 -9.91 3.85
C LEU A 92 1.05 -8.74 4.80
N GLY A 93 0.00 -8.19 5.42
CA GLY A 93 0.11 -7.13 6.41
C GLY A 93 0.90 -7.53 7.66
N VAL A 94 0.78 -8.79 8.11
CA VAL A 94 1.60 -9.34 9.21
C VAL A 94 3.06 -9.42 8.79
N SER A 95 3.34 -9.92 7.58
CA SER A 95 4.71 -10.03 7.07
C SER A 95 5.41 -8.67 6.96
N GLU A 96 4.69 -7.63 6.55
CA GLU A 96 5.19 -6.25 6.54
C GLU A 96 5.46 -5.73 7.97
N ALA A 97 4.60 -6.07 8.94
CA ALA A 97 4.84 -5.70 10.33
C ALA A 97 6.11 -6.37 10.88
N ASP A 98 6.35 -7.64 10.55
CA ASP A 98 7.55 -8.37 10.93
C ASP A 98 8.81 -7.74 10.30
N LEU A 99 8.74 -7.33 9.02
CA LEU A 99 9.83 -6.61 8.34
C LEU A 99 10.13 -5.29 9.06
N VAL A 100 9.10 -4.50 9.38
CA VAL A 100 9.25 -3.24 10.11
C VAL A 100 9.86 -3.49 11.49
N GLN A 101 9.41 -4.51 12.23
CA GLN A 101 9.96 -4.82 13.55
C GLN A 101 11.43 -5.24 13.47
N ALA A 102 11.79 -6.09 12.51
CA ALA A 102 13.16 -6.53 12.29
C ALA A 102 14.10 -5.35 11.92
N GLY A 103 13.57 -4.34 11.23
CA GLY A 103 14.30 -3.12 10.87
C GLY A 103 14.48 -2.12 12.02
N ARG A 104 13.83 -2.29 13.17
CA ARG A 104 13.90 -1.32 14.28
C ARG A 104 15.15 -1.52 15.12
N LEU A 105 15.76 -0.40 15.51
CA LEU A 105 16.79 -0.37 16.55
C LEU A 105 16.21 -0.89 17.87
N ARG A 106 17.04 -1.61 18.64
CA ARG A 106 16.67 -2.13 19.95
C ARG A 106 16.16 -1.00 20.84
N ASN A 107 15.00 -1.19 21.44
CA ASN A 107 14.44 -0.24 22.41
C ASN A 107 15.39 -0.12 23.61
N PRO A 108 15.83 1.09 24.00
CA PRO A 108 16.60 1.26 25.22
C PRO A 108 15.79 0.77 26.42
N GLY A 109 16.41 -0.07 27.26
CA GLY A 109 15.78 -0.57 28.47
C GLY A 109 15.74 0.53 29.52
N VAL A 110 14.54 0.96 29.88
CA VAL A 110 14.30 1.67 31.14
C VAL A 110 13.62 0.66 32.06
N SER A 111 14.37 0.18 33.05
CA SER A 111 13.88 -0.65 34.15
C SER A 111 13.69 0.19 35.40
#